data_AF-A0A2Z4FM22-F1
#
_entry.id   AF-A0A2Z4FM22-F1
#
_cell.length_a   1.000
_cell.length_b   1.000
_cell.length_c   1.000
_cell.angle_alpha   90.00
_cell.angle_beta   90.00
_cell.angle_gamma   90.00
#
_symmetry.space_group_name_H-M   'P 1'
#
loop_
_entity.id
_entity.type
_entity.pdbx_description
1 polymer ?
#
loop_
_entity_poly.entity_id
_entity_poly.type
_entity_poly.pdbx_seq_one_letter_code
_entity_poly.pdbx_strand_id
1 'polypeptide(L)'
;MSRWIKYSSAVSSLLVSTILAAPAFAWDFDDPTCAPTETFETENIPVPQVMLMLDQSGSMDDDNKWEDAINAIDSLTADMTQSTPDELRFGLGLFTTNSTGSELRIEIEVEAAENTHADIMNVLNAENPGGGTPIGSAILAMKDSQTIQASQGAAAGILITDGEPNRGSYGTPDELRDFAVEAACAHRDVAPLYVVGFGDGTDENFNNVTAAAGGTGSCDNGDPCAPGSHQYDASHWDGHCEGSIQADNSTALENALNQLADEIACTFDIATLTGNPTTPEWEDPAQGCTNYDCLKIQLNGNSNSGSNRIFHEDSTMTPQGWKWASSSRTQVRLLGNYCVALRNGSLAVPDAPDIEVTRACMCVAPTGNDCAGSDMVPAPGTCECPVGTWTCNQGTDVCMPKSQCGQPLIGEGDACDNGQLGVCAQSGQTVCDSSGALDCSAQRVEPPETPEITCDGLDNDCNGVVDDVVWQGDLCNPATMEATGPGPLPDNAVTSRCDMGEAFCVNAVAQCEALGPMPEVCNGIDDDCDGSVDNLNDSWQDSDFENMSLEGRYAPAACYQSNVCVCPNGPDTVSGATFEEYLEGWANGPGEPDPSCICGSGINP
;
A
#
# COMPACT_ATOMS: atom_id res chain seq x y z
N MET A 1 11.81 -76.80 2.06
CA MET A 1 12.06 -76.47 0.65
C MET A 1 11.79 -75.00 0.45
N SER A 2 12.74 -74.35 -0.21
CA SER A 2 12.92 -72.91 -0.41
C SER A 2 11.70 -72.18 -0.98
N ARG A 3 11.42 -70.96 -0.50
CA ARG A 3 11.62 -69.74 -1.30
C ARG A 3 11.26 -68.47 -0.55
N TRP A 4 12.02 -67.44 -0.90
CA TRP A 4 12.17 -66.15 -0.28
C TRP A 4 11.11 -65.14 -0.69
N ILE A 5 10.93 -64.19 0.22
CA ILE A 5 10.18 -62.94 0.21
C ILE A 5 10.35 -62.16 -1.11
N LYS A 6 9.22 -61.73 -1.70
CA LYS A 6 9.18 -60.60 -2.65
C LYS A 6 8.50 -59.43 -1.96
N TYR A 7 9.26 -58.39 -1.65
CA TYR A 7 8.73 -57.05 -1.41
C TYR A 7 8.28 -56.47 -2.77
N SER A 8 7.02 -56.09 -2.86
CA SER A 8 6.47 -55.27 -3.94
C SER A 8 6.19 -53.90 -3.36
N SER A 9 7.15 -52.98 -3.45
CA SER A 9 6.92 -51.55 -3.25
C SER A 9 6.33 -50.99 -4.53
N ALA A 10 5.03 -50.70 -4.49
CA ALA A 10 4.36 -49.87 -5.48
C ALA A 10 4.89 -48.44 -5.33
N VAL A 11 5.64 -47.96 -6.32
CA VAL A 11 5.92 -46.52 -6.47
C VAL A 11 4.75 -45.98 -7.29
N SER A 12 3.71 -45.52 -6.61
CA SER A 12 2.70 -44.65 -7.21
C SER A 12 3.37 -43.31 -7.47
N SER A 13 3.59 -43.00 -8.74
CA SER A 13 3.99 -41.68 -9.21
C SER A 13 2.90 -40.67 -8.86
N LEU A 14 3.06 -39.98 -7.73
CA LEU A 14 2.35 -38.74 -7.45
C LEU A 14 2.95 -37.66 -8.37
N LEU A 15 2.38 -37.54 -9.56
CA LEU A 15 2.40 -36.30 -10.31
C LEU A 15 1.54 -35.31 -9.52
N VAL A 16 2.19 -34.59 -8.60
CA VAL A 16 1.64 -33.31 -8.12
C VAL A 16 1.77 -32.37 -9.31
N SER A 17 0.74 -32.36 -10.16
CA SER A 17 0.50 -31.20 -11.00
C SER A 17 0.17 -30.06 -10.05
N THR A 18 1.20 -29.29 -9.66
CA THR A 18 1.02 -27.91 -9.25
C THR A 18 0.41 -27.21 -10.45
N ILE A 19 -0.92 -27.18 -10.49
CA ILE A 19 -1.65 -26.19 -11.25
C ILE A 19 -1.17 -24.88 -10.63
N LEU A 20 -0.23 -24.21 -11.29
CA LEU A 20 -0.09 -22.77 -11.15
C LEU A 20 -1.46 -22.23 -11.54
N ALA A 21 -2.30 -22.00 -10.53
CA ALA A 21 -3.42 -21.10 -10.72
C ALA A 21 -2.76 -19.81 -11.19
N ALA A 22 -3.01 -19.43 -12.44
CA ALA A 22 -2.77 -18.05 -12.84
C ALA A 22 -3.42 -17.19 -11.74
N PRO A 23 -2.74 -16.14 -11.23
CA PRO A 23 -3.43 -15.22 -10.35
C PRO A 23 -4.70 -14.82 -11.08
N ALA A 24 -5.85 -15.05 -10.46
CA ALA A 24 -7.09 -14.50 -10.96
C ALA A 24 -6.82 -12.99 -10.97
N PHE A 25 -6.73 -12.42 -12.18
CA PHE A 25 -6.61 -10.98 -12.35
C PHE A 25 -7.95 -10.39 -11.89
N ALA A 26 -8.00 -10.12 -10.59
CA ALA A 26 -9.08 -9.43 -9.93
C ALA A 26 -8.51 -8.06 -9.56
N TRP A 27 -9.25 -7.02 -9.95
CA TRP A 27 -9.04 -5.65 -9.53
C TRP A 27 -8.72 -5.57 -8.03
N ASP A 28 -7.68 -4.81 -7.68
CA ASP A 28 -7.37 -4.54 -6.29
C ASP A 28 -8.38 -3.52 -5.74
N PHE A 29 -9.17 -3.94 -4.77
CA PHE A 29 -10.11 -3.11 -4.02
C PHE A 29 -9.70 -2.97 -2.54
N ASP A 30 -8.66 -3.70 -2.11
CA ASP A 30 -8.32 -3.89 -0.70
C ASP A 30 -7.10 -3.04 -0.28
N ASP A 31 -6.52 -2.24 -1.19
CA ASP A 31 -5.43 -1.30 -0.88
C ASP A 31 -5.97 -0.05 -0.14
N PRO A 32 -5.61 0.15 1.15
CA PRO A 32 -6.08 1.28 1.94
C PRO A 32 -5.58 2.65 1.46
N THR A 33 -4.65 2.69 0.50
CA THR A 33 -4.11 3.93 -0.07
C THR A 33 -4.86 4.40 -1.31
N CYS A 34 -5.71 3.56 -1.91
CA CYS A 34 -6.21 3.78 -3.27
C CYS A 34 -7.71 4.12 -3.38
N ALA A 35 -8.54 3.73 -2.40
CA ALA A 35 -9.89 4.28 -2.17
C ALA A 35 -10.46 3.74 -0.84
N PRO A 36 -11.23 4.52 -0.07
CA PRO A 36 -11.97 3.98 1.07
C PRO A 36 -13.10 3.06 0.60
N THR A 37 -13.27 1.91 1.25
CA THR A 37 -14.51 1.13 1.20
C THR A 37 -15.55 1.85 2.02
N GLU A 38 -16.68 2.20 1.41
CA GLU A 38 -17.80 2.83 2.10
C GLU A 38 -18.93 1.82 2.28
N THR A 39 -19.54 1.85 3.46
CA THR A 39 -20.54 0.86 3.91
C THR A 39 -21.81 1.56 4.35
N PHE A 40 -22.97 1.07 3.90
CA PHE A 40 -24.26 1.68 4.15
C PHE A 40 -25.25 0.67 4.72
N GLU A 41 -26.02 1.17 5.69
CA GLU A 41 -27.22 0.52 6.19
C GLU A 41 -28.44 1.14 5.51
N THR A 42 -29.43 0.33 5.15
CA THR A 42 -30.70 0.75 4.53
C THR A 42 -31.38 1.89 5.26
N GLU A 43 -31.28 1.91 6.60
CA GLU A 43 -31.88 2.92 7.47
C GLU A 43 -31.27 4.34 7.31
N ASN A 44 -30.10 4.46 6.70
CA ASN A 44 -29.38 5.74 6.52
C ASN A 44 -29.38 6.26 5.08
N ILE A 45 -30.05 5.57 4.14
CA ILE A 45 -30.17 6.01 2.76
C ILE A 45 -31.20 7.14 2.67
N PRO A 46 -30.87 8.32 2.11
CA PRO A 46 -31.84 9.40 1.92
C PRO A 46 -33.01 8.95 1.04
N VAL A 47 -34.24 9.21 1.51
CA VAL A 47 -35.46 8.98 0.71
C VAL A 47 -35.43 9.91 -0.51
N PRO A 48 -35.50 9.39 -1.75
CA PRO A 48 -35.45 10.23 -2.93
C PRO A 48 -36.67 11.16 -3.04
N GLN A 49 -36.43 12.36 -3.55
CA GLN A 49 -37.46 13.37 -3.77
C GLN A 49 -37.75 13.54 -5.26
N VAL A 50 -39.02 13.61 -5.63
CA VAL A 50 -39.45 13.71 -7.02
C VAL A 50 -40.26 14.99 -7.20
N MET A 51 -39.85 15.85 -8.14
CA MET A 51 -40.66 16.99 -8.56
C MET A 51 -41.41 16.62 -9.84
N LEU A 52 -42.73 16.45 -9.73
CA LEU A 52 -43.61 16.31 -10.89
C LEU A 52 -43.85 17.69 -11.48
N MET A 53 -43.63 17.86 -12.78
CA MET A 53 -43.95 19.08 -13.50
C MET A 53 -45.01 18.75 -14.55
N LEU A 54 -46.26 19.04 -14.23
CA LEU A 54 -47.41 18.71 -15.05
C LEU A 54 -47.81 19.89 -15.93
N ASP A 55 -48.00 19.58 -17.21
CA ASP A 55 -48.54 20.50 -18.21
C ASP A 55 -49.98 20.90 -17.86
N GLN A 56 -50.23 22.20 -17.78
CA GLN A 56 -51.54 22.80 -17.56
C GLN A 56 -51.97 23.62 -18.79
N SER A 57 -51.37 23.37 -19.96
CA SER A 57 -51.73 24.05 -21.19
C SER A 57 -53.13 23.68 -21.68
N GLY A 58 -53.67 24.45 -22.62
CA GLY A 58 -55.05 24.24 -23.09
C GLY A 58 -55.30 22.89 -23.76
N SER A 59 -54.28 22.22 -24.30
CA SER A 59 -54.41 20.89 -24.91
C SER A 59 -54.74 19.79 -23.90
N MET A 60 -54.40 20.01 -22.63
CA MET A 60 -54.74 19.09 -21.54
C MET A 60 -56.25 19.07 -21.21
N ASP A 61 -57.05 20.02 -21.71
CA ASP A 61 -58.52 19.98 -21.61
C ASP A 61 -59.15 19.02 -22.63
N ASP A 62 -58.38 18.58 -23.63
CA ASP A 62 -58.88 17.67 -24.66
C ASP A 62 -58.98 16.23 -24.12
N ASP A 63 -59.98 15.48 -24.58
CA ASP A 63 -60.16 14.04 -24.36
C ASP A 63 -60.05 13.55 -22.89
N ASN A 64 -60.39 14.40 -21.92
CA ASN A 64 -60.28 14.18 -20.47
C ASN A 64 -58.84 13.95 -19.96
N LYS A 65 -57.82 14.38 -20.72
CA LYS A 65 -56.41 14.27 -20.34
C LYS A 65 -56.14 14.81 -18.93
N TRP A 66 -56.64 16.00 -18.61
CA TRP A 66 -56.46 16.59 -17.28
C TRP A 66 -57.02 15.69 -16.16
N GLU A 67 -58.23 15.17 -16.31
CA GLU A 67 -58.83 14.27 -15.30
C GLU A 67 -58.07 12.95 -15.20
N ASP A 68 -57.62 12.41 -16.34
CA ASP A 68 -56.79 11.20 -16.39
C ASP A 68 -55.42 11.40 -15.70
N ALA A 69 -54.79 12.56 -15.88
CA ALA A 69 -53.54 12.93 -15.21
C ALA A 69 -53.73 13.07 -13.69
N ILE A 70 -54.84 13.69 -13.25
CA ILE A 70 -55.21 13.78 -11.84
C ILE A 70 -55.35 12.39 -11.23
N ASN A 71 -56.07 11.48 -11.89
CA ASN A 71 -56.30 10.12 -11.39
C ASN A 71 -54.99 9.32 -11.31
N ALA A 72 -54.08 9.48 -12.29
CA ALA A 72 -52.79 8.80 -12.27
C ALA A 72 -51.89 9.31 -11.12
N ILE A 73 -51.87 10.62 -10.87
CA ILE A 73 -51.10 11.22 -9.78
C ILE A 73 -51.72 10.88 -8.41
N ASP A 74 -53.05 10.81 -8.31
CA ASP A 74 -53.77 10.35 -7.10
C ASP A 74 -53.31 8.93 -6.73
N SER A 75 -53.34 8.01 -7.70
CA SER A 75 -52.90 6.62 -7.51
C SER A 75 -51.43 6.54 -7.08
N LEU A 76 -50.55 7.27 -7.77
CA LEU A 76 -49.11 7.31 -7.49
C LEU A 76 -48.80 7.80 -6.06
N THR A 77 -49.49 8.86 -5.64
CA THR A 77 -49.17 9.53 -4.37
C THR A 77 -49.98 8.99 -3.19
N ALA A 78 -50.99 8.15 -3.42
CA ALA A 78 -51.85 7.59 -2.37
C ALA A 78 -51.06 6.80 -1.31
N ASP A 79 -49.99 6.12 -1.70
CA ASP A 79 -49.15 5.33 -0.79
C ASP A 79 -48.37 6.21 0.20
N MET A 80 -48.22 7.51 -0.07
CA MET A 80 -47.62 8.49 0.85
C MET A 80 -48.49 8.80 2.08
N THR A 81 -49.68 8.21 2.18
CA THR A 81 -50.60 8.39 3.32
C THR A 81 -50.49 7.26 4.35
N GLN A 82 -49.64 6.27 4.08
CA GLN A 82 -49.50 5.09 4.93
C GLN A 82 -48.63 5.37 6.17
N SER A 83 -48.81 4.61 7.24
CA SER A 83 -48.06 4.79 8.51
C SER A 83 -46.62 4.24 8.48
N THR A 84 -46.14 3.84 7.31
CA THR A 84 -44.78 3.36 7.04
C THR A 84 -43.96 4.50 6.43
N PRO A 85 -42.62 4.52 6.59
CA PRO A 85 -41.79 5.51 5.91
C PRO A 85 -42.02 5.48 4.41
N ASP A 86 -42.19 6.67 3.81
CA ASP A 86 -42.33 6.82 2.37
C ASP A 86 -41.04 6.37 1.67
N GLU A 87 -41.16 5.54 0.62
CA GLU A 87 -40.01 5.15 -0.21
C GLU A 87 -39.62 6.27 -1.20
N LEU A 88 -40.53 7.20 -1.47
CA LEU A 88 -40.35 8.41 -2.28
C LEU A 88 -41.18 9.56 -1.75
N ARG A 89 -40.69 10.78 -1.90
CA ARG A 89 -41.45 12.01 -1.60
C ARG A 89 -41.76 12.77 -2.87
N PHE A 90 -43.03 13.06 -3.12
CA PHE A 90 -43.46 13.78 -4.32
C PHE A 90 -43.77 15.25 -4.02
N GLY A 91 -43.32 16.12 -4.91
CA GLY A 91 -43.77 17.50 -5.08
C GLY A 91 -44.49 17.67 -6.42
N LEU A 92 -45.19 18.79 -6.57
CA LEU A 92 -45.95 19.15 -7.78
C LEU A 92 -45.63 20.58 -8.17
N GLY A 93 -45.30 20.77 -9.44
CA GLY A 93 -45.32 22.04 -10.13
C GLY A 93 -46.24 21.97 -11.35
N LEU A 94 -46.84 23.10 -11.69
CA LEU A 94 -47.70 23.28 -12.85
C LEU A 94 -47.10 24.31 -13.79
N PHE A 95 -47.21 24.08 -15.10
CA PHE A 95 -46.77 25.06 -16.08
C PHE A 95 -47.77 25.31 -17.18
N THR A 96 -47.90 26.58 -17.52
CA THR A 96 -48.65 27.06 -18.67
C THR A 96 -48.27 28.53 -18.98
N THR A 97 -49.00 29.16 -19.87
CA THR A 97 -49.01 30.62 -20.06
C THR A 97 -50.39 31.20 -19.83
N ASN A 98 -50.50 32.53 -19.80
CA ASN A 98 -51.81 33.14 -20.05
C ASN A 98 -52.33 32.80 -21.46
N SER A 99 -53.61 33.05 -21.74
CA SER A 99 -54.25 32.74 -23.03
C SER A 99 -53.65 33.45 -24.24
N THR A 100 -52.77 34.44 -24.04
CA THR A 100 -52.07 35.17 -25.12
C THR A 100 -50.63 34.70 -25.32
N GLY A 101 -50.13 33.76 -24.50
CA GLY A 101 -48.73 33.32 -24.50
C GLY A 101 -47.74 34.34 -23.94
N SER A 102 -48.19 35.52 -23.49
CA SER A 102 -47.29 36.63 -23.15
C SER A 102 -46.67 36.49 -21.76
N GLU A 103 -47.38 35.87 -20.83
CA GLU A 103 -46.99 35.72 -19.43
C GLU A 103 -46.84 34.23 -19.11
N LEU A 104 -45.70 33.87 -18.50
CA LEU A 104 -45.48 32.53 -17.97
C LEU A 104 -46.27 32.37 -16.67
N ARG A 105 -46.88 31.20 -16.49
CA ARG A 105 -47.47 30.75 -15.22
C ARG A 105 -46.82 29.41 -14.91
N ILE A 106 -45.73 29.46 -14.18
CA ILE A 106 -44.91 28.31 -13.86
C ILE A 106 -44.66 28.39 -12.37
N GLU A 107 -45.31 27.51 -11.63
CA GLU A 107 -45.37 27.58 -10.17
C GLU A 107 -45.01 26.21 -9.60
N ILE A 108 -44.15 26.22 -8.58
CA ILE A 108 -43.93 25.05 -7.73
C ILE A 108 -44.98 25.13 -6.64
N GLU A 109 -46.04 24.33 -6.80
CA GLU A 109 -47.24 24.38 -5.97
C GLU A 109 -47.02 23.67 -4.64
N VAL A 110 -46.33 22.53 -4.69
CA VAL A 110 -46.02 21.70 -3.54
C VAL A 110 -44.58 21.22 -3.66
N GLU A 111 -43.74 21.57 -2.69
CA GLU A 111 -42.40 20.99 -2.57
C GLU A 111 -42.49 19.58 -1.96
N ALA A 112 -41.60 18.68 -2.36
CA ALA A 112 -41.59 17.31 -1.87
C ALA A 112 -41.34 17.24 -0.36
N ALA A 113 -42.25 16.58 0.35
CA ALA A 113 -42.17 16.31 1.77
C ALA A 113 -42.92 15.02 2.10
N GLU A 114 -42.88 14.61 3.36
CA GLU A 114 -43.70 13.48 3.81
C GLU A 114 -45.19 13.87 3.76
N ASN A 115 -46.05 12.93 3.35
CA ASN A 115 -47.50 13.07 3.35
C ASN A 115 -48.06 14.24 2.49
N THR A 116 -47.42 14.61 1.39
CA THR A 116 -47.88 15.71 0.50
C THR A 116 -49.08 15.37 -0.37
N HIS A 117 -49.53 14.11 -0.40
CA HIS A 117 -50.65 13.65 -1.22
C HIS A 117 -51.89 14.57 -1.16
N ALA A 118 -52.35 14.91 0.05
CA ALA A 118 -53.53 15.74 0.21
C ALA A 118 -53.32 17.17 -0.34
N ASP A 119 -52.12 17.73 -0.18
CA ASP A 119 -51.78 19.07 -0.68
C ASP A 119 -51.72 19.09 -2.21
N ILE A 120 -51.09 18.07 -2.80
CA ILE A 120 -51.04 17.85 -4.26
C ILE A 120 -52.45 17.75 -4.84
N MET A 121 -53.30 16.90 -4.25
CA MET A 121 -54.67 16.71 -4.74
C MET A 121 -55.54 17.96 -4.53
N ASN A 122 -55.30 18.77 -3.50
CA ASN A 122 -56.02 20.02 -3.32
C ASN A 122 -55.71 21.04 -4.43
N VAL A 123 -54.45 21.11 -4.87
CA VAL A 123 -54.03 21.97 -5.98
C VAL A 123 -54.65 21.48 -7.29
N LEU A 124 -54.43 20.21 -7.64
CA LEU A 124 -54.90 19.64 -8.90
C LEU A 124 -56.41 19.76 -9.09
N ASN A 125 -57.19 19.53 -8.04
CA ASN A 125 -58.65 19.64 -8.09
C ASN A 125 -59.17 21.10 -8.15
N ALA A 126 -58.32 22.09 -7.86
CA ALA A 126 -58.67 23.51 -7.92
C ALA A 126 -58.28 24.17 -9.25
N GLU A 127 -57.33 23.58 -9.97
CA GLU A 127 -56.77 24.09 -11.20
C GLU A 127 -57.50 23.61 -12.45
N ASN A 128 -57.39 24.38 -13.54
CA ASN A 128 -57.98 24.03 -14.83
C ASN A 128 -56.96 24.27 -15.96
N PRO A 129 -56.94 23.43 -17.00
CA PRO A 129 -56.07 23.64 -18.15
C PRO A 129 -56.34 24.95 -18.89
N GLY A 130 -55.31 25.50 -19.52
CA GLY A 130 -55.43 26.66 -20.41
C GLY A 130 -54.11 27.36 -20.60
N GLY A 131 -53.87 27.93 -21.79
CA GLY A 131 -52.61 28.58 -22.14
C GLY A 131 -51.76 27.73 -23.10
N GLY A 132 -50.47 28.07 -23.22
CA GLY A 132 -49.49 27.35 -24.02
C GLY A 132 -48.55 26.49 -23.18
N THR A 133 -47.58 25.86 -23.84
CA THR A 133 -46.74 24.79 -23.28
C THR A 133 -45.26 25.21 -23.19
N PRO A 134 -44.87 26.05 -22.20
CA PRO A 134 -43.50 26.61 -22.11
C PRO A 134 -42.49 25.64 -21.48
N ILE A 135 -42.25 24.48 -22.12
CA ILE A 135 -41.47 23.36 -21.57
C ILE A 135 -40.09 23.77 -21.03
N GLY A 136 -39.27 24.49 -21.81
CA GLY A 136 -37.93 24.86 -21.35
C GLY A 136 -37.93 25.73 -20.09
N SER A 137 -38.94 26.62 -19.95
CA SER A 137 -39.08 27.42 -18.73
C SER A 137 -39.56 26.57 -17.55
N ALA A 138 -40.41 25.57 -17.80
CA ALA A 138 -40.90 24.64 -16.79
C ALA A 138 -39.75 23.78 -16.23
N ILE A 139 -38.88 23.28 -17.11
CA ILE A 139 -37.69 22.50 -16.71
C ILE A 139 -36.74 23.34 -15.85
N LEU A 140 -36.50 24.61 -16.19
CA LEU A 140 -35.66 25.49 -15.35
C LEU A 140 -36.30 25.78 -13.99
N ALA A 141 -37.61 26.00 -13.93
CA ALA A 141 -38.30 26.18 -12.65
C ALA A 141 -38.25 24.91 -11.79
N MET A 142 -38.45 23.73 -12.40
CA MET A 142 -38.29 22.44 -11.74
C MET A 142 -36.87 22.28 -11.19
N LYS A 143 -35.84 22.55 -12.00
CA LYS A 143 -34.43 22.52 -11.60
C LYS A 143 -34.17 23.39 -10.37
N ASP A 144 -34.74 24.58 -10.34
CA ASP A 144 -34.49 25.58 -9.29
C ASP A 144 -35.41 25.41 -8.06
N SER A 145 -36.33 24.44 -8.08
CA SER A 145 -37.21 24.10 -6.94
C SER A 145 -36.40 23.66 -5.72
N GLN A 146 -36.97 23.82 -4.52
CA GLN A 146 -36.33 23.34 -3.30
C GLN A 146 -36.18 21.82 -3.33
N THR A 147 -37.14 21.10 -3.90
CA THR A 147 -37.10 19.64 -4.07
C THR A 147 -35.85 19.16 -4.81
N ILE A 148 -35.52 19.78 -5.94
CA ILE A 148 -34.32 19.41 -6.72
C ILE A 148 -33.04 19.94 -6.05
N GLN A 149 -33.05 21.16 -5.51
CA GLN A 149 -31.85 21.80 -4.96
C GLN A 149 -31.44 21.30 -3.56
N ALA A 150 -32.39 20.91 -2.71
CA ALA A 150 -32.12 20.51 -1.32
C ALA A 150 -31.63 19.06 -1.19
N SER A 151 -31.86 18.23 -2.21
CA SER A 151 -31.54 16.81 -2.23
C SER A 151 -30.60 16.46 -3.38
N GLN A 152 -29.49 17.20 -3.52
CA GLN A 152 -28.46 16.90 -4.53
C GLN A 152 -28.03 15.43 -4.45
N GLY A 153 -28.24 14.70 -5.54
CA GLY A 153 -27.97 13.26 -5.65
C GLY A 153 -29.16 12.34 -5.32
N ALA A 154 -30.13 12.79 -4.52
CA ALA A 154 -31.32 12.02 -4.16
C ALA A 154 -32.61 12.72 -4.64
N ALA A 155 -32.56 13.40 -5.79
CA ALA A 155 -33.71 14.05 -6.38
C ALA A 155 -33.86 13.67 -7.86
N ALA A 156 -35.10 13.72 -8.37
CA ALA A 156 -35.41 13.49 -9.78
C ALA A 156 -36.56 14.41 -10.24
N GLY A 157 -36.50 14.83 -11.49
CA GLY A 157 -37.56 15.58 -12.15
C GLY A 157 -38.38 14.68 -13.06
N ILE A 158 -39.71 14.81 -13.07
CA ILE A 158 -40.57 14.16 -14.07
C ILE A 158 -41.39 15.24 -14.77
N LEU A 159 -41.12 15.46 -16.04
CA LEU A 159 -41.92 16.31 -16.91
C LEU A 159 -43.05 15.48 -17.52
N ILE A 160 -44.29 15.92 -17.37
CA ILE A 160 -45.47 15.30 -17.99
C ILE A 160 -46.09 16.34 -18.93
N THR A 161 -46.15 16.04 -20.22
CA THR A 161 -46.66 16.98 -21.24
C THR A 161 -47.39 16.27 -22.36
N ASP A 162 -48.42 16.92 -22.91
CA ASP A 162 -49.24 16.37 -23.99
C ASP A 162 -49.00 17.02 -25.36
N GLY A 163 -48.05 17.96 -25.46
CA GLY A 163 -47.88 18.76 -26.65
C GLY A 163 -46.47 19.31 -26.86
N GLU A 164 -46.25 19.82 -28.06
CA GLU A 164 -44.99 20.47 -28.43
C GLU A 164 -44.81 21.82 -27.71
N PRO A 165 -43.55 22.22 -27.43
CA PRO A 165 -43.25 23.53 -26.86
C PRO A 165 -43.90 24.68 -27.64
N ASN A 166 -44.71 25.49 -26.96
CA ASN A 166 -45.32 26.66 -27.57
C ASN A 166 -45.55 27.79 -26.56
N ARG A 167 -45.54 29.04 -27.04
CA ARG A 167 -45.70 30.24 -26.19
C ARG A 167 -46.48 31.35 -26.89
N GLY A 168 -47.56 30.99 -27.57
CA GLY A 168 -48.36 31.92 -28.37
C GLY A 168 -47.52 32.56 -29.49
N SER A 169 -47.30 33.88 -29.42
CA SER A 169 -46.51 34.64 -30.42
C SER A 169 -45.01 34.76 -30.09
N TYR A 170 -44.52 34.15 -29.01
CA TYR A 170 -43.14 34.30 -28.55
C TYR A 170 -42.30 33.07 -28.89
N GLY A 171 -41.20 33.29 -29.63
CA GLY A 171 -40.32 32.23 -30.11
C GLY A 171 -40.90 31.48 -31.32
N THR A 172 -40.04 30.97 -32.19
CA THR A 172 -40.45 29.95 -33.16
C THR A 172 -40.54 28.58 -32.48
N PRO A 173 -41.28 27.61 -33.05
CA PRO A 173 -41.30 26.24 -32.51
C PRO A 173 -39.88 25.67 -32.33
N ASP A 174 -39.00 25.85 -33.32
CA ASP A 174 -37.61 25.38 -33.25
C ASP A 174 -36.83 26.04 -32.10
N GLU A 175 -36.95 27.37 -31.92
CA GLU A 175 -36.29 28.09 -30.80
C GLU A 175 -36.77 27.58 -29.43
N LEU A 176 -38.05 27.24 -29.32
CA LEU A 176 -38.62 26.72 -28.07
C LEU A 176 -38.23 25.27 -27.81
N ARG A 177 -38.09 24.44 -28.85
CA ARG A 177 -37.56 23.08 -28.75
C ARG A 177 -36.08 23.11 -28.34
N ASP A 178 -35.26 23.92 -29.00
CA ASP A 178 -33.84 24.05 -28.67
C ASP A 178 -33.63 24.54 -27.23
N PHE A 179 -34.43 25.53 -26.79
CA PHE A 179 -34.37 26.02 -25.41
C PHE A 179 -34.78 24.96 -24.38
N ALA A 180 -35.73 24.09 -24.71
CA ALA A 180 -36.10 22.98 -23.81
C ALA A 180 -34.98 21.94 -23.69
N VAL A 181 -34.27 21.65 -24.78
CA VAL A 181 -33.07 20.79 -24.75
C VAL A 181 -31.97 21.43 -23.90
N GLU A 182 -31.70 22.72 -24.08
CA GLU A 182 -30.75 23.47 -23.24
C GLU A 182 -31.13 23.42 -21.75
N ALA A 183 -32.41 23.63 -21.44
CA ALA A 183 -32.91 23.55 -20.06
C ALA A 183 -32.78 22.14 -19.47
N ALA A 184 -33.05 21.09 -20.26
CA ALA A 184 -32.86 19.69 -19.85
C ALA A 184 -31.38 19.38 -19.57
N CYS A 185 -30.47 19.89 -20.42
CA CYS A 185 -29.03 19.82 -20.18
C CYS A 185 -28.62 20.48 -18.87
N ALA A 186 -29.19 21.64 -18.55
CA ALA A 186 -28.94 22.32 -17.28
C ALA A 186 -29.55 21.58 -16.08
N HIS A 187 -30.70 20.92 -16.26
CA HIS A 187 -31.36 20.14 -15.21
C HIS A 187 -30.55 18.90 -14.85
N ARG A 188 -30.05 18.15 -15.84
CA ARG A 188 -29.27 16.92 -15.61
C ARG A 188 -27.98 17.14 -14.83
N ASP A 189 -27.43 18.35 -14.84
CA ASP A 189 -26.26 18.73 -14.06
C ASP A 189 -26.55 18.74 -12.55
N VAL A 190 -27.83 18.76 -12.16
CA VAL A 190 -28.29 18.76 -10.76
C VAL A 190 -29.05 17.47 -10.41
N ALA A 191 -29.94 17.01 -11.29
CA ALA A 191 -30.76 15.81 -11.09
C ALA A 191 -31.24 15.23 -12.44
N PRO A 192 -31.45 13.91 -12.56
CA PRO A 192 -32.03 13.31 -13.76
C PRO A 192 -33.43 13.86 -14.04
N LEU A 193 -33.71 14.12 -15.33
CA LEU A 193 -35.02 14.56 -15.81
C LEU A 193 -35.64 13.46 -16.68
N TYR A 194 -36.75 12.91 -16.22
CA TYR A 194 -37.60 11.99 -16.98
C TYR A 194 -38.66 12.77 -17.73
N VAL A 195 -39.04 12.28 -18.91
CA VAL A 195 -40.08 12.89 -19.73
C VAL A 195 -41.14 11.84 -20.04
N VAL A 196 -42.39 12.18 -19.73
CA VAL A 196 -43.57 11.39 -20.06
C VAL A 196 -44.41 12.19 -21.05
N GLY A 197 -44.47 11.70 -22.28
CA GLY A 197 -45.44 12.17 -23.27
C GLY A 197 -46.81 11.59 -22.93
N PHE A 198 -47.82 12.43 -22.79
CA PHE A 198 -49.15 11.99 -22.42
C PHE A 198 -50.20 12.31 -23.51
N GLY A 199 -50.92 11.29 -23.98
CA GLY A 199 -51.92 11.41 -25.04
C GLY A 199 -51.35 11.22 -26.46
N ASP A 200 -52.23 11.08 -27.43
CA ASP A 200 -51.96 10.66 -28.82
C ASP A 200 -51.43 11.76 -29.76
N GLY A 201 -51.13 12.95 -29.23
CA GLY A 201 -50.71 14.15 -29.97
C GLY A 201 -49.33 14.70 -29.59
N THR A 202 -48.54 13.94 -28.82
CA THR A 202 -47.21 14.34 -28.37
C THR A 202 -46.17 14.22 -29.49
N ASP A 203 -45.13 15.04 -29.42
CA ASP A 203 -43.92 14.87 -30.24
C ASP A 203 -42.98 13.89 -29.52
N GLU A 204 -43.19 12.59 -29.74
CA GLU A 204 -42.38 11.51 -29.14
C GLU A 204 -40.89 11.67 -29.44
N ASN A 205 -40.53 12.11 -30.65
CA ASN A 205 -39.14 12.31 -31.01
C ASN A 205 -38.52 13.42 -30.17
N PHE A 206 -39.19 14.57 -30.05
CA PHE A 206 -38.73 15.66 -29.20
C PHE A 206 -38.66 15.27 -27.73
N ASN A 207 -39.64 14.52 -27.23
CA ASN A 207 -39.65 14.04 -25.86
C ASN A 207 -38.45 13.13 -25.59
N ASN A 208 -38.09 12.26 -26.54
CA ASN A 208 -36.88 11.45 -26.45
C ASN A 208 -35.59 12.28 -26.45
N VAL A 209 -35.50 13.32 -27.29
CA VAL A 209 -34.36 14.25 -27.26
C VAL A 209 -34.27 14.94 -25.91
N THR A 210 -35.39 15.39 -25.36
CA THR A 210 -35.47 16.08 -24.06
C THR A 210 -35.08 15.14 -22.91
N ALA A 211 -35.52 13.88 -22.93
CA ALA A 211 -35.13 12.86 -21.95
C ALA A 211 -33.63 12.53 -22.03
N ALA A 212 -33.09 12.38 -23.25
CA ALA A 212 -31.66 12.15 -23.45
C ALA A 212 -30.81 13.33 -22.98
N ALA A 213 -31.22 14.56 -23.31
CA ALA A 213 -30.61 15.78 -22.81
C ALA A 213 -30.74 15.90 -21.28
N GLY A 214 -31.85 15.42 -20.72
CA GLY A 214 -32.14 15.30 -19.29
C GLY A 214 -31.38 14.18 -18.57
N GLY A 215 -30.56 13.41 -19.29
CA GLY A 215 -29.71 12.35 -18.74
C GLY A 215 -30.41 11.02 -18.46
N THR A 216 -31.66 10.86 -18.88
CA THR A 216 -32.46 9.63 -18.69
C THR A 216 -32.70 8.85 -19.98
N GLY A 217 -32.19 9.37 -21.10
CA GLY A 217 -32.20 8.75 -22.42
C GLY A 217 -30.82 8.64 -23.05
N SER A 218 -30.78 8.19 -24.30
CA SER A 218 -29.56 8.08 -25.11
C SER A 218 -29.82 8.47 -26.55
N CYS A 219 -28.78 8.90 -27.26
CA CYS A 219 -28.85 9.24 -28.67
C CYS A 219 -27.79 8.50 -29.48
N ASP A 220 -28.12 8.18 -30.72
CA ASP A 220 -27.16 7.72 -31.71
C ASP A 220 -26.14 8.84 -32.01
N ASN A 221 -24.85 8.52 -31.98
CA ASN A 221 -23.75 9.40 -32.40
C ASN A 221 -23.45 10.63 -31.52
N GLY A 222 -23.87 10.67 -30.26
CA GLY A 222 -23.36 11.68 -29.32
C GLY A 222 -24.30 12.04 -28.18
N ASP A 223 -24.02 13.20 -27.58
CA ASP A 223 -24.80 13.78 -26.47
C ASP A 223 -25.31 15.17 -26.91
N PRO A 224 -26.64 15.43 -26.87
CA PRO A 224 -27.23 16.73 -27.26
C PRO A 224 -26.67 17.93 -26.50
N CYS A 225 -26.09 17.69 -25.33
CA CYS A 225 -25.53 18.74 -24.47
C CYS A 225 -24.03 18.95 -24.69
N ALA A 226 -23.35 18.08 -25.44
CA ALA A 226 -21.91 18.18 -25.68
C ALA A 226 -21.57 19.40 -26.55
N PRO A 227 -20.46 20.11 -26.29
CA PRO A 227 -20.04 21.24 -27.11
C PRO A 227 -19.81 20.83 -28.57
N GLY A 228 -20.49 21.49 -29.51
CA GLY A 228 -20.40 21.13 -30.93
C GLY A 228 -21.33 21.95 -31.84
N SER A 229 -21.39 21.58 -33.13
CA SER A 229 -22.22 22.29 -34.12
C SER A 229 -23.72 22.02 -34.00
N HIS A 230 -24.12 21.00 -33.24
CA HIS A 230 -25.50 20.59 -32.99
C HIS A 230 -25.82 20.56 -31.49
N GLN A 231 -25.08 21.32 -30.69
CA GLN A 231 -25.38 21.48 -29.27
C GLN A 231 -26.76 22.14 -29.14
N TYR A 232 -27.67 21.48 -28.40
CA TYR A 232 -29.06 21.88 -28.17
C TYR A 232 -30.00 21.91 -29.39
N ASP A 233 -29.53 21.55 -30.60
CA ASP A 233 -30.31 21.56 -31.84
C ASP A 233 -31.32 20.40 -31.85
N ALA A 234 -32.52 20.63 -31.35
CA ALA A 234 -33.55 19.60 -31.18
C ALA A 234 -33.93 18.95 -32.51
N SER A 235 -33.90 19.71 -33.60
CA SER A 235 -34.25 19.23 -34.94
C SER A 235 -33.19 18.28 -35.50
N HIS A 236 -31.93 18.46 -35.15
CA HIS A 236 -30.86 17.53 -35.53
C HIS A 236 -31.01 16.17 -34.84
N TRP A 237 -31.40 16.17 -33.58
CA TRP A 237 -31.49 14.96 -32.75
C TRP A 237 -32.83 14.22 -32.88
N ASP A 238 -33.79 14.81 -33.60
CA ASP A 238 -35.12 14.22 -33.83
C ASP A 238 -35.04 12.84 -34.49
N GLY A 239 -35.66 11.83 -33.85
CA GLY A 239 -35.62 10.45 -34.33
C GLY A 239 -34.26 9.74 -34.18
N HIS A 240 -33.30 10.37 -33.49
CA HIS A 240 -31.98 9.80 -33.17
C HIS A 240 -31.79 9.53 -31.67
N CYS A 241 -32.81 9.78 -30.85
CA CYS A 241 -32.76 9.60 -29.41
C CYS A 241 -33.91 8.72 -28.92
N GLU A 242 -33.70 8.09 -27.77
CA GLU A 242 -34.69 7.31 -27.01
C GLU A 242 -34.60 7.68 -25.52
N GLY A 243 -35.68 7.51 -24.75
CA GLY A 243 -35.65 7.63 -23.29
C GLY A 243 -36.90 8.22 -22.64
N SER A 244 -37.79 8.83 -23.42
CA SER A 244 -39.10 9.24 -22.91
C SER A 244 -40.07 8.06 -22.85
N ILE A 245 -41.09 8.16 -22.00
CA ILE A 245 -42.19 7.20 -21.95
C ILE A 245 -43.42 7.83 -22.59
N GLN A 246 -43.96 7.18 -23.61
CA GLN A 246 -45.21 7.59 -24.24
C GLN A 246 -46.40 6.88 -23.58
N ALA A 247 -47.39 7.66 -23.14
CA ALA A 247 -48.56 7.20 -22.41
C ALA A 247 -49.84 7.70 -23.08
N ASP A 248 -50.46 6.90 -23.93
CA ASP A 248 -51.60 7.34 -24.75
C ASP A 248 -52.96 7.39 -24.00
N ASN A 249 -53.02 7.02 -22.72
CA ASN A 249 -54.24 7.02 -21.90
C ASN A 249 -53.92 6.98 -20.40
N SER A 250 -54.92 7.20 -19.54
CA SER A 250 -54.81 7.14 -18.06
C SER A 250 -54.07 5.91 -17.54
N THR A 251 -54.42 4.70 -17.98
CA THR A 251 -53.76 3.48 -17.51
C THR A 251 -52.30 3.42 -17.93
N ALA A 252 -51.97 3.89 -19.14
CA ALA A 252 -50.59 3.97 -19.59
C ALA A 252 -49.78 5.00 -18.78
N LEU A 253 -50.38 6.14 -18.44
CA LEU A 253 -49.75 7.18 -17.63
C LEU A 253 -49.50 6.69 -16.20
N GLU A 254 -50.50 6.05 -15.58
CA GLU A 254 -50.35 5.45 -14.26
C GLU A 254 -49.23 4.41 -14.23
N ASN A 255 -49.18 3.52 -15.23
CA ASN A 255 -48.09 2.53 -15.34
C ASN A 255 -46.72 3.19 -15.55
N ALA A 256 -46.65 4.24 -16.39
CA ALA A 256 -45.41 4.99 -16.62
C ALA A 256 -44.90 5.65 -15.34
N LEU A 257 -45.78 6.32 -14.60
CA LEU A 257 -45.41 6.98 -13.35
C LEU A 257 -45.00 5.99 -12.26
N ASN A 258 -45.72 4.87 -12.12
CA ASN A 258 -45.35 3.83 -11.17
C ASN A 258 -44.01 3.17 -11.53
N GLN A 259 -43.76 2.92 -12.83
CA GLN A 259 -42.46 2.41 -13.28
C GLN A 259 -41.34 3.40 -12.94
N LEU A 260 -41.52 4.69 -13.23
CA LEU A 260 -40.52 5.72 -12.92
C LEU A 260 -40.29 5.84 -11.41
N ALA A 261 -41.36 5.78 -10.60
CA ALA A 261 -41.25 5.78 -9.15
C ALA A 261 -40.43 4.58 -8.65
N ASP A 262 -40.73 3.37 -9.14
CA ASP A 262 -39.95 2.18 -8.80
C ASP A 262 -38.47 2.36 -9.20
N GLU A 263 -38.19 2.88 -10.40
CA GLU A 263 -36.83 3.11 -10.88
C GLU A 263 -36.06 4.17 -10.08
N ILE A 264 -36.72 5.26 -9.69
CA ILE A 264 -36.13 6.35 -8.90
C ILE A 264 -35.87 5.88 -7.46
N ALA A 265 -36.79 5.12 -6.85
CA ALA A 265 -36.59 4.54 -5.52
C ALA A 265 -35.37 3.61 -5.44
N CYS A 266 -34.96 3.05 -6.58
CA CYS A 266 -33.79 2.17 -6.72
C CYS A 266 -32.51 2.89 -7.18
N THR A 267 -32.52 4.23 -7.24
CA THR A 267 -31.40 5.03 -7.75
C THR A 267 -30.69 5.75 -6.61
N PHE A 268 -29.37 5.63 -6.56
CA PHE A 268 -28.53 6.17 -5.49
C PHE A 268 -27.39 6.99 -6.05
N ASP A 269 -27.02 8.07 -5.37
CA ASP A 269 -25.90 8.91 -5.75
C ASP A 269 -24.57 8.37 -5.21
N ILE A 270 -23.61 8.17 -6.10
CA ILE A 270 -22.29 7.68 -5.76
C ILE A 270 -21.48 8.70 -4.98
N ALA A 271 -21.62 10.01 -5.18
CA ALA A 271 -20.91 11.00 -4.38
C ALA A 271 -21.37 10.99 -2.90
N THR A 272 -22.66 10.72 -2.65
CA THR A 272 -23.17 10.42 -1.31
C THR A 272 -22.68 9.06 -0.79
N LEU A 273 -22.39 8.11 -1.69
CA LEU A 273 -21.87 6.78 -1.34
C LEU A 273 -20.33 6.64 -1.29
N THR A 274 -19.55 7.60 -1.82
CA THR A 274 -18.09 7.44 -2.03
C THR A 274 -17.26 8.67 -1.67
N GLY A 275 -17.91 9.76 -1.23
CA GLY A 275 -17.24 11.03 -0.96
C GLY A 275 -16.73 11.68 -2.24
N ASN A 276 -17.62 12.40 -2.92
CA ASN A 276 -17.36 13.35 -4.02
C ASN A 276 -16.03 13.13 -4.79
N PRO A 277 -15.94 12.12 -5.66
CA PRO A 277 -14.77 11.97 -6.51
C PRO A 277 -14.69 13.18 -7.44
N THR A 278 -13.64 14.00 -7.30
CA THR A 278 -13.50 15.26 -8.04
C THR A 278 -13.40 15.07 -9.56
N THR A 279 -13.10 13.86 -10.02
CA THR A 279 -13.04 13.45 -11.44
C THR A 279 -13.09 11.92 -11.51
N PRO A 280 -14.26 11.28 -11.60
CA PRO A 280 -14.28 9.84 -11.67
C PRO A 280 -13.99 9.39 -13.11
N GLU A 281 -12.76 8.94 -13.34
CA GLU A 281 -12.30 8.35 -14.60
C GLU A 281 -12.84 6.92 -14.75
N TRP A 282 -14.17 6.77 -14.73
CA TRP A 282 -14.89 5.49 -14.79
C TRP A 282 -14.65 4.70 -16.09
N GLU A 283 -14.07 5.35 -17.09
CA GLU A 283 -13.96 4.85 -18.45
C GLU A 283 -12.57 5.02 -19.06
N ASP A 284 -11.57 5.44 -18.27
CA ASP A 284 -10.22 5.63 -18.81
C ASP A 284 -9.55 4.27 -19.05
N PRO A 285 -9.33 3.85 -20.31
CA PRO A 285 -8.63 2.61 -20.61
C PRO A 285 -7.17 2.66 -20.16
N ALA A 286 -6.58 3.85 -19.99
CA ALA A 286 -5.23 4.04 -19.47
C ALA A 286 -5.13 3.72 -17.97
N GLN A 287 -6.25 3.79 -17.25
CA GLN A 287 -6.43 3.33 -15.87
C GLN A 287 -6.83 1.85 -15.79
N GLY A 288 -6.88 1.15 -16.94
CA GLY A 288 -7.25 -0.27 -17.05
C GLY A 288 -8.75 -0.54 -16.97
N CYS A 289 -9.59 0.49 -16.84
CA CYS A 289 -11.03 0.39 -16.58
C CYS A 289 -11.81 0.00 -17.85
N THR A 290 -11.74 -1.26 -18.26
CA THR A 290 -12.56 -1.78 -19.36
C THR A 290 -13.84 -2.43 -18.82
N ASN A 291 -15.01 -2.09 -19.38
CA ASN A 291 -16.30 -2.75 -19.13
C ASN A 291 -16.91 -2.57 -17.73
N TYR A 292 -16.83 -1.37 -17.13
CA TYR A 292 -17.59 -1.01 -15.93
C TYR A 292 -17.21 -1.74 -14.62
N ASP A 293 -16.14 -2.55 -14.64
CA ASP A 293 -15.73 -3.41 -13.51
C ASP A 293 -14.90 -2.70 -12.42
N CYS A 294 -14.58 -1.41 -12.59
CA CYS A 294 -13.84 -0.61 -11.61
C CYS A 294 -14.71 -0.09 -10.45
N LEU A 295 -16.03 -0.28 -10.52
CA LEU A 295 -16.95 -0.08 -9.41
C LEU A 295 -17.45 -1.44 -8.91
N LYS A 296 -17.21 -1.71 -7.62
CA LYS A 296 -17.74 -2.87 -6.91
C LYS A 296 -18.95 -2.43 -6.11
N ILE A 297 -20.09 -3.06 -6.38
CA ILE A 297 -21.30 -2.97 -5.55
C ILE A 297 -21.56 -4.37 -4.98
N GLN A 298 -21.65 -4.46 -3.66
CA GLN A 298 -21.87 -5.71 -2.94
C GLN A 298 -23.05 -5.55 -1.98
N LEU A 299 -23.94 -6.55 -1.98
CA LEU A 299 -25.09 -6.58 -1.06
C LEU A 299 -24.81 -7.53 0.11
N ASN A 300 -25.33 -7.24 1.31
CA ASN A 300 -25.12 -8.05 2.52
C ASN A 300 -23.63 -8.31 2.81
N GLY A 301 -22.83 -7.26 2.98
CA GLY A 301 -21.36 -7.35 3.00
C GLY A 301 -20.77 -7.63 4.38
N ASN A 302 -20.19 -8.82 4.59
CA ASN A 302 -19.12 -9.05 5.60
C ASN A 302 -18.17 -10.18 5.15
N SER A 303 -17.92 -10.32 3.86
CA SER A 303 -17.03 -11.37 3.35
C SER A 303 -16.14 -10.88 2.21
N ASN A 304 -14.82 -11.01 2.40
CA ASN A 304 -13.77 -10.82 1.39
C ASN A 304 -13.83 -11.85 0.24
N SER A 305 -14.79 -12.79 0.26
CA SER A 305 -15.14 -13.56 -0.92
C SER A 305 -16.16 -12.77 -1.72
N GLY A 306 -15.85 -12.34 -2.95
CA GLY A 306 -16.74 -11.60 -3.86
C GLY A 306 -18.03 -12.32 -4.29
N SER A 307 -18.61 -13.17 -3.43
CA SER A 307 -19.79 -14.01 -3.66
C SER A 307 -21.10 -13.23 -3.70
N ASN A 308 -21.14 -11.97 -3.23
CA ASN A 308 -22.32 -11.10 -3.28
C ASN A 308 -22.11 -9.84 -4.15
N ARG A 309 -21.04 -9.80 -4.95
CA ARG A 309 -20.84 -8.70 -5.91
C ARG A 309 -21.90 -8.81 -7.00
N ILE A 310 -22.53 -7.67 -7.31
CA ILE A 310 -23.36 -7.51 -8.50
C ILE A 310 -22.61 -6.71 -9.55
N PHE A 311 -22.70 -7.15 -10.81
CA PHE A 311 -22.01 -6.54 -11.94
C PHE A 311 -22.95 -5.60 -12.71
N HIS A 312 -22.33 -4.71 -13.49
CA HIS A 312 -23.06 -3.83 -14.41
C HIS A 312 -23.88 -4.66 -15.41
N GLU A 313 -25.01 -4.15 -15.89
CA GLU A 313 -25.89 -4.85 -16.83
C GLU A 313 -25.21 -5.28 -18.14
N ASP A 314 -24.23 -4.50 -18.60
CA ASP A 314 -23.43 -4.82 -19.79
C ASP A 314 -22.22 -5.73 -19.52
N SER A 315 -21.96 -6.09 -18.26
CA SER A 315 -20.81 -6.93 -17.92
C SER A 315 -21.02 -8.36 -18.41
N THR A 316 -19.94 -9.03 -18.84
CA THR A 316 -19.99 -10.47 -19.18
C THR A 316 -20.04 -11.37 -17.95
N MET A 317 -19.88 -10.80 -16.76
CA MET A 317 -19.87 -11.49 -15.47
C MET A 317 -21.26 -11.51 -14.84
N THR A 318 -21.54 -12.55 -14.04
CA THR A 318 -22.83 -12.72 -13.37
C THR A 318 -22.66 -12.87 -11.85
N PRO A 319 -23.64 -12.43 -11.05
CA PRO A 319 -24.91 -11.84 -11.47
C PRO A 319 -24.80 -10.35 -11.86
N GLN A 320 -25.50 -9.96 -12.93
CA GLN A 320 -25.73 -8.55 -13.28
C GLN A 320 -26.86 -7.99 -12.41
N GLY A 321 -26.76 -6.74 -11.98
CA GLY A 321 -27.76 -6.20 -11.03
C GLY A 321 -27.82 -4.69 -10.90
N TRP A 322 -27.00 -3.95 -11.64
CA TRP A 322 -27.04 -2.48 -11.60
C TRP A 322 -26.65 -1.86 -12.94
N LYS A 323 -27.03 -0.60 -13.14
CA LYS A 323 -26.61 0.24 -14.27
C LYS A 323 -26.38 1.68 -13.85
N TRP A 324 -25.75 2.48 -14.71
CA TRP A 324 -25.67 3.92 -14.52
C TRP A 324 -27.05 4.57 -14.72
N ALA A 325 -27.46 5.42 -13.79
CA ALA A 325 -28.70 6.17 -13.86
C ALA A 325 -28.52 7.60 -14.40
N SER A 326 -27.27 8.08 -14.47
CA SER A 326 -26.91 9.38 -15.03
C SER A 326 -25.79 9.25 -16.06
N SER A 327 -25.84 10.06 -17.11
CA SER A 327 -24.79 10.14 -18.14
C SER A 327 -23.44 10.62 -17.57
N SER A 328 -23.49 11.44 -16.52
CA SER A 328 -22.33 11.90 -15.74
C SER A 328 -21.76 10.85 -14.79
N ARG A 329 -22.39 9.67 -14.68
CA ARG A 329 -21.94 8.54 -13.83
C ARG A 329 -21.76 8.92 -12.37
N THR A 330 -22.69 9.73 -11.89
CA THR A 330 -22.80 10.11 -10.49
C THR A 330 -23.86 9.30 -9.78
N GLN A 331 -24.72 8.57 -10.49
CA GLN A 331 -25.81 7.79 -9.90
C GLN A 331 -25.85 6.36 -10.45
N VAL A 332 -26.17 5.40 -9.57
CA VAL A 332 -26.36 3.99 -9.88
C VAL A 332 -27.80 3.56 -9.62
N ARG A 333 -28.35 2.75 -10.52
CA ARG A 333 -29.66 2.11 -10.35
C ARG A 333 -29.49 0.63 -10.09
N LEU A 334 -30.08 0.12 -9.02
CA LEU A 334 -30.22 -1.31 -8.79
C LEU A 334 -31.39 -1.87 -9.59
N LEU A 335 -31.20 -3.06 -10.17
CA LEU A 335 -32.15 -3.67 -11.10
C LEU A 335 -32.85 -4.89 -10.48
N GLY A 336 -34.10 -5.09 -10.88
CA GLY A 336 -34.88 -6.29 -10.60
C GLY A 336 -34.95 -6.66 -9.11
N ASN A 337 -34.68 -7.93 -8.80
CA ASN A 337 -34.83 -8.48 -7.45
C ASN A 337 -33.89 -7.84 -6.41
N TYR A 338 -32.79 -7.21 -6.84
CA TYR A 338 -31.86 -6.55 -5.92
C TYR A 338 -32.47 -5.30 -5.31
N CYS A 339 -33.15 -4.49 -6.12
CA CYS A 339 -33.87 -3.34 -5.58
C CYS A 339 -35.05 -3.79 -4.70
N VAL A 340 -35.81 -4.80 -5.13
CA VAL A 340 -36.93 -5.34 -4.34
C VAL A 340 -36.45 -5.86 -2.98
N ALA A 341 -35.29 -6.53 -2.93
CA ALA A 341 -34.72 -7.01 -1.68
C ALA A 341 -34.27 -5.87 -0.77
N LEU A 342 -33.70 -4.80 -1.34
CA LEU A 342 -33.30 -3.60 -0.61
C LEU A 342 -34.52 -2.88 -0.02
N ARG A 343 -35.53 -2.58 -0.85
CA ARG A 343 -36.77 -1.89 -0.45
C ARG A 343 -37.53 -2.63 0.64
N ASN A 344 -37.62 -3.95 0.52
CA ASN A 344 -38.32 -4.78 1.51
C ASN A 344 -37.49 -5.07 2.79
N GLY A 345 -36.33 -4.44 2.98
CA GLY A 345 -35.44 -4.71 4.12
C GLY A 345 -35.05 -6.19 4.24
N SER A 346 -35.02 -6.90 3.11
CA SER A 346 -34.72 -8.33 3.03
C SER A 346 -33.22 -8.62 2.91
N LEU A 347 -32.41 -7.56 2.81
CA LEU A 347 -30.98 -7.59 3.04
C LEU A 347 -30.79 -7.52 4.55
N ALA A 348 -30.60 -8.65 5.22
CA ALA A 348 -30.41 -8.67 6.66
C ALA A 348 -29.45 -9.81 7.02
N VAL A 349 -28.16 -9.49 7.02
CA VAL A 349 -27.15 -10.26 7.74
C VAL A 349 -26.85 -9.48 9.02
N PRO A 350 -27.11 -10.05 10.22
CA PRO A 350 -26.74 -9.38 11.47
C PRO A 350 -25.25 -9.03 11.47
N ASP A 351 -24.92 -7.79 11.81
CA ASP A 351 -23.55 -7.25 11.93
C ASP A 351 -22.79 -7.10 10.59
N ALA A 352 -23.51 -6.83 9.49
CA ALA A 352 -22.94 -6.59 8.15
C ALA A 352 -23.68 -5.45 7.45
N PRO A 353 -23.01 -4.50 6.77
CA PRO A 353 -23.69 -3.48 5.97
C PRO A 353 -24.54 -4.07 4.85
N ASP A 354 -25.70 -3.47 4.64
CA ASP A 354 -26.65 -3.84 3.58
C ASP A 354 -26.08 -3.63 2.18
N ILE A 355 -25.35 -2.52 1.98
CA ILE A 355 -24.66 -2.18 0.73
C ILE A 355 -23.22 -1.76 1.02
N GLU A 356 -22.27 -2.36 0.32
CA GLU A 356 -20.88 -1.92 0.27
C GLU A 356 -20.55 -1.46 -1.16
N VAL A 357 -19.99 -0.26 -1.27
CA VAL A 357 -19.51 0.29 -2.54
C VAL A 357 -18.02 0.56 -2.45
N THR A 358 -17.26 0.08 -3.43
CA THR A 358 -15.80 0.26 -3.47
C THR A 358 -15.36 0.60 -4.88
N ARG A 359 -14.51 1.62 -5.01
CA ARG A 359 -13.82 1.94 -6.26
C ARG A 359 -12.50 1.17 -6.31
N ALA A 360 -12.17 0.62 -7.48
CA ALA A 360 -10.89 -0.05 -7.69
C ALA A 360 -9.73 0.94 -7.59
N CYS A 361 -8.54 0.41 -7.27
CA CYS A 361 -7.30 1.17 -7.36
C CYS A 361 -7.10 1.71 -8.78
N MET A 362 -6.61 2.94 -8.87
CA MET A 362 -6.24 3.56 -10.15
C MET A 362 -4.72 3.59 -10.27
N CYS A 363 -4.22 3.37 -11.48
CA CYS A 363 -2.80 3.37 -11.77
C CYS A 363 -2.25 4.80 -11.63
N VAL A 364 -1.17 4.94 -10.88
CA VAL A 364 -0.55 6.25 -10.63
C VAL A 364 0.62 6.47 -11.59
N ALA A 365 1.26 5.39 -12.04
CA ALA A 365 2.36 5.48 -12.97
C ALA A 365 1.84 5.82 -14.39
N PRO A 366 2.45 6.79 -15.09
CA PRO A 366 1.99 7.15 -16.42
C PRO A 366 2.27 6.00 -17.39
N THR A 367 1.22 5.35 -17.88
CA THR A 367 1.32 4.26 -18.85
C THR A 367 2.18 4.70 -20.05
N GLY A 368 3.19 3.90 -20.39
CA GLY A 368 4.13 4.19 -21.48
C GLY A 368 5.42 4.90 -21.05
N ASN A 369 5.52 5.43 -19.83
CA ASN A 369 6.77 5.98 -19.31
C ASN A 369 7.77 4.91 -18.89
N ASP A 370 9.03 5.29 -18.82
CA ASP A 370 10.12 4.41 -18.39
C ASP A 370 10.06 4.15 -16.87
N CYS A 371 10.30 2.89 -16.48
CA CYS A 371 10.42 2.45 -15.09
C CYS A 371 11.79 1.78 -14.86
N ALA A 372 12.28 1.75 -13.62
CA ALA A 372 13.58 1.16 -13.32
C ALA A 372 13.48 -0.35 -13.10
N GLY A 373 14.60 -1.07 -13.26
CA GLY A 373 14.68 -2.50 -12.93
C GLY A 373 14.33 -2.83 -11.47
N SER A 374 14.52 -1.88 -10.55
CA SER A 374 14.08 -1.99 -9.14
C SER A 374 12.56 -2.04 -8.98
N ASP A 375 11.83 -1.50 -9.95
CA ASP A 375 10.37 -1.39 -9.92
C ASP A 375 9.69 -2.62 -10.56
N MET A 376 10.47 -3.52 -11.17
CA MET A 376 9.98 -4.75 -11.78
C MET A 376 9.67 -5.81 -10.72
N VAL A 377 8.52 -6.47 -10.87
CA VAL A 377 8.11 -7.58 -10.00
C VAL A 377 7.73 -8.79 -10.87
N PRO A 378 8.49 -9.91 -10.81
CA PRO A 378 9.72 -10.09 -10.06
C PRO A 378 10.87 -9.25 -10.63
N ALA A 379 11.83 -8.87 -9.78
CA ALA A 379 13.05 -8.18 -10.22
C ALA A 379 13.75 -9.00 -11.32
N PRO A 380 14.34 -8.34 -12.34
CA PRO A 380 14.98 -9.05 -13.44
C PRO A 380 16.12 -9.91 -12.90
N GLY A 381 16.09 -11.22 -13.18
CA GLY A 381 17.09 -12.18 -12.73
C GLY A 381 18.42 -12.15 -13.50
N THR A 382 18.60 -11.18 -14.41
CA THR A 382 19.75 -11.05 -15.34
C THR A 382 19.98 -9.57 -15.69
N CYS A 383 21.21 -9.19 -16.06
CA CYS A 383 21.57 -7.81 -16.45
C CYS A 383 20.99 -7.34 -17.81
N GLU A 384 19.93 -7.97 -18.30
CA GLU A 384 19.39 -7.74 -19.64
C GLU A 384 18.61 -6.43 -19.77
N CYS A 385 17.91 -5.96 -18.72
CA CYS A 385 16.97 -4.84 -18.88
C CYS A 385 16.86 -3.94 -17.63
N PRO A 386 17.73 -2.92 -17.47
CA PRO A 386 17.66 -2.00 -16.34
C PRO A 386 16.50 -1.00 -16.42
N VAL A 387 15.77 -0.99 -17.55
CA VAL A 387 14.64 -0.11 -17.81
C VAL A 387 13.45 -0.90 -18.35
N GLY A 388 12.28 -0.65 -17.79
CA GLY A 388 11.01 -1.14 -18.28
C GLY A 388 10.13 -0.01 -18.81
N THR A 389 8.88 -0.36 -19.07
CA THR A 389 7.80 0.57 -19.37
C THR A 389 6.65 0.30 -18.42
N TRP A 390 6.13 1.36 -17.79
CA TRP A 390 4.93 1.27 -16.97
C TRP A 390 3.73 0.87 -17.82
N THR A 391 3.02 -0.15 -17.36
CA THR A 391 1.76 -0.61 -17.93
C THR A 391 0.75 -0.73 -16.80
N CYS A 392 -0.45 -0.20 -17.00
CA CYS A 392 -1.55 -0.40 -16.08
C CYS A 392 -2.26 -1.72 -16.38
N ASN A 393 -2.38 -2.59 -15.38
CA ASN A 393 -3.14 -3.83 -15.50
C ASN A 393 -4.14 -3.90 -14.34
N GLN A 394 -5.43 -3.66 -14.62
CA GLN A 394 -6.52 -3.71 -13.65
C GLN A 394 -6.22 -2.94 -12.35
N GLY A 395 -5.80 -1.68 -12.48
CA GLY A 395 -5.54 -0.81 -11.32
C GLY A 395 -4.19 -1.03 -10.63
N THR A 396 -3.37 -1.96 -11.13
CA THR A 396 -2.01 -2.19 -10.64
C THR A 396 -0.98 -1.63 -11.62
N ASP A 397 -0.05 -0.83 -11.11
CA ASP A 397 1.12 -0.37 -11.85
C ASP A 397 2.12 -1.52 -12.05
N VAL A 398 2.27 -1.99 -13.29
CA VAL A 398 3.19 -3.08 -13.65
C VAL A 398 4.32 -2.53 -14.52
N CYS A 399 5.54 -2.61 -14.02
CA CYS A 399 6.75 -2.30 -14.79
C CYS A 399 7.16 -3.51 -15.64
N MET A 400 6.92 -3.45 -16.96
CA MET A 400 7.30 -4.52 -17.89
C MET A 400 8.65 -4.23 -18.56
N PRO A 401 9.54 -5.22 -18.75
CA PRO A 401 10.81 -5.02 -19.46
C PRO A 401 10.60 -4.51 -20.90
N LYS A 402 11.44 -3.58 -21.37
CA LYS A 402 11.40 -3.14 -22.78
C LYS A 402 11.87 -4.26 -23.71
N SER A 403 11.14 -4.45 -24.81
CA SER A 403 11.41 -5.50 -25.82
C SER A 403 12.73 -5.37 -26.60
N GLN A 404 13.48 -4.28 -26.43
CA GLN A 404 14.74 -3.99 -27.15
C GLN A 404 16.01 -4.21 -26.32
N CYS A 405 15.90 -4.91 -25.19
CA CYS A 405 17.02 -5.20 -24.31
C CYS A 405 18.02 -6.20 -24.96
N GLY A 406 19.29 -5.80 -25.05
CA GLY A 406 20.36 -6.46 -25.81
C GLY A 406 21.23 -7.42 -24.98
N GLN A 407 21.97 -8.29 -25.68
CA GLN A 407 22.74 -9.46 -25.19
C GLN A 407 23.53 -9.26 -23.86
N PRO A 408 23.73 -10.34 -23.07
CA PRO A 408 24.37 -10.29 -21.73
C PRO A 408 25.79 -9.71 -21.74
N LEU A 409 26.18 -9.09 -20.62
CA LEU A 409 27.55 -8.62 -20.38
C LEU A 409 28.51 -9.82 -20.28
N ILE A 410 29.63 -9.76 -21.00
CA ILE A 410 30.66 -10.81 -20.97
C ILE A 410 31.25 -10.87 -19.54
N GLY A 411 31.15 -12.03 -18.90
CA GLY A 411 31.76 -12.31 -17.59
C GLY A 411 30.78 -12.61 -16.45
N GLU A 412 29.47 -12.49 -16.64
CA GLU A 412 28.47 -12.86 -15.61
C GLU A 412 28.51 -14.37 -15.27
N GLY A 413 28.49 -14.71 -13.98
CA GLY A 413 28.61 -16.09 -13.48
C GLY A 413 30.04 -16.67 -13.38
N ASP A 414 31.07 -15.90 -13.76
CA ASP A 414 32.46 -16.32 -13.55
C ASP A 414 32.82 -16.32 -12.06
N ALA A 415 33.77 -17.17 -11.66
CA ALA A 415 34.25 -17.25 -10.29
C ALA A 415 35.06 -16.01 -9.90
N CYS A 416 34.83 -15.49 -8.70
CA CYS A 416 35.56 -14.35 -8.11
C CYS A 416 35.82 -14.58 -6.61
N ASP A 417 36.61 -13.70 -5.99
CA ASP A 417 36.87 -13.69 -4.54
C ASP A 417 36.69 -12.29 -3.96
N ASN A 418 36.61 -12.19 -2.63
CA ASN A 418 36.47 -10.93 -1.90
C ASN A 418 37.78 -10.13 -1.76
N GLY A 419 38.86 -10.55 -2.41
CA GLY A 419 40.18 -9.91 -2.37
C GLY A 419 40.88 -9.95 -1.01
N GLN A 420 40.40 -10.74 -0.04
CA GLN A 420 41.01 -10.86 1.29
C GLN A 420 41.95 -12.06 1.40
N LEU A 421 42.85 -12.01 2.38
CA LEU A 421 43.84 -13.05 2.68
C LEU A 421 43.43 -13.85 3.92
N GLY A 422 44.20 -14.89 4.24
CA GLY A 422 44.02 -15.69 5.44
C GLY A 422 42.64 -16.33 5.56
N VAL A 423 42.13 -16.39 6.79
CA VAL A 423 40.80 -16.96 7.08
C VAL A 423 39.65 -16.08 6.55
N CYS A 424 39.93 -14.83 6.17
CA CYS A 424 38.94 -13.90 5.62
C CYS A 424 38.63 -14.15 4.14
N ALA A 425 39.43 -14.94 3.42
CA ALA A 425 39.23 -15.19 2.00
C ALA A 425 37.89 -15.92 1.74
N GLN A 426 37.02 -15.33 0.92
CA GLN A 426 35.75 -15.92 0.50
C GLN A 426 35.65 -15.94 -1.02
N SER A 427 35.03 -16.98 -1.57
CA SER A 427 34.75 -17.10 -3.00
C SER A 427 33.28 -16.78 -3.30
N GLY A 428 33.04 -16.25 -4.50
CA GLY A 428 31.72 -15.89 -5.00
C GLY A 428 31.63 -16.03 -6.51
N GLN A 429 30.60 -15.42 -7.08
CA GLN A 429 30.38 -15.29 -8.52
C GLN A 429 30.18 -13.82 -8.87
N THR A 430 30.59 -13.42 -10.07
CA THR A 430 30.35 -12.08 -10.59
C THR A 430 28.85 -11.87 -10.86
N VAL A 431 28.27 -10.84 -10.24
CA VAL A 431 26.87 -10.42 -10.29
C VAL A 431 26.77 -8.94 -10.68
N CYS A 432 25.61 -8.44 -11.12
CA CYS A 432 25.44 -7.00 -11.38
C CYS A 432 25.04 -6.22 -10.11
N ASP A 433 25.68 -5.07 -9.89
CA ASP A 433 25.28 -4.11 -8.87
C ASP A 433 24.10 -3.22 -9.32
N SER A 434 23.62 -2.34 -8.44
CA SER A 434 22.52 -1.39 -8.71
C SER A 434 22.83 -0.36 -9.81
N SER A 435 24.07 -0.27 -10.27
CA SER A 435 24.51 0.61 -11.37
C SER A 435 24.66 -0.14 -12.70
N GLY A 436 24.48 -1.46 -12.71
CA GLY A 436 24.66 -2.32 -13.88
C GLY A 436 26.12 -2.69 -14.17
N ALA A 437 27.02 -2.55 -13.20
CA ALA A 437 28.41 -3.00 -13.29
C ALA A 437 28.59 -4.39 -12.66
N LEU A 438 29.56 -5.17 -13.14
CA LEU A 438 29.92 -6.46 -12.53
C LEU A 438 30.63 -6.24 -11.19
N ASP A 439 30.12 -6.89 -10.13
CA ASP A 439 30.64 -6.94 -8.78
C ASP A 439 30.75 -8.41 -8.29
N CYS A 440 31.54 -8.71 -7.27
CA CYS A 440 31.66 -10.06 -6.74
C CYS A 440 30.66 -10.30 -5.60
N SER A 441 29.91 -11.41 -5.64
CA SER A 441 28.98 -11.76 -4.57
C SER A 441 29.65 -12.19 -3.25
N ALA A 442 30.98 -12.40 -3.26
CA ALA A 442 31.75 -12.76 -2.07
C ALA A 442 31.74 -11.62 -1.04
N GLN A 443 31.24 -11.89 0.17
CA GLN A 443 31.15 -10.89 1.22
C GLN A 443 32.53 -10.59 1.82
N ARG A 444 32.71 -9.33 2.24
CA ARG A 444 33.89 -8.92 3.02
C ARG A 444 33.74 -9.42 4.47
N VAL A 445 34.76 -10.10 4.98
CA VAL A 445 34.83 -10.66 6.33
C VAL A 445 35.72 -9.76 7.20
N GLU A 446 35.25 -9.40 8.38
CA GLU A 446 36.07 -8.71 9.37
C GLU A 446 37.06 -9.71 10.00
N PRO A 447 38.35 -9.36 10.17
CA PRO A 447 39.33 -10.28 10.75
C PRO A 447 38.92 -10.74 12.15
N PRO A 448 39.00 -12.05 12.45
CA PRO A 448 38.76 -12.59 13.78
C PRO A 448 39.63 -11.95 14.88
N GLU A 449 40.87 -11.58 14.55
CA GLU A 449 41.83 -10.94 15.48
C GLU A 449 42.41 -9.67 14.86
N THR A 450 42.76 -8.66 15.66
CA THR A 450 43.55 -7.48 15.23
C THR A 450 44.21 -6.82 16.45
N PRO A 451 45.51 -6.99 16.72
CA PRO A 451 46.48 -7.84 16.02
C PRO A 451 46.34 -9.32 16.39
N GLU A 452 47.05 -10.20 15.67
CA GLU A 452 47.07 -11.64 15.94
C GLU A 452 47.66 -11.99 17.33
N ILE A 453 46.96 -12.83 18.07
CA ILE A 453 47.35 -13.33 19.40
C ILE A 453 47.35 -14.86 19.46
N THR A 454 46.76 -15.55 18.50
CA THR A 454 46.65 -17.00 18.49
C THR A 454 47.69 -17.62 17.54
N CYS A 455 48.57 -18.46 18.07
CA CYS A 455 49.54 -19.27 17.32
C CYS A 455 48.90 -20.62 16.94
N ASP A 456 48.19 -20.67 15.81
CA ASP A 456 47.45 -21.86 15.36
C ASP A 456 47.72 -22.26 13.89
N GLY A 457 48.62 -21.56 13.21
CA GLY A 457 48.98 -21.79 11.81
C GLY A 457 48.00 -21.18 10.82
N LEU A 458 47.09 -20.31 11.28
CA LEU A 458 46.20 -19.52 10.46
C LEU A 458 46.62 -18.04 10.50
N ASP A 459 46.14 -17.27 9.51
CA ASP A 459 46.27 -15.81 9.46
C ASP A 459 44.92 -15.25 9.92
N ASN A 460 44.81 -15.04 11.23
CA ASN A 460 43.58 -14.69 11.94
C ASN A 460 43.33 -13.18 11.96
N ASP A 461 44.35 -12.37 11.68
CA ASP A 461 44.19 -10.93 11.45
C ASP A 461 44.11 -10.54 9.96
N CYS A 462 44.23 -11.54 9.08
CA CYS A 462 44.09 -11.45 7.64
C CYS A 462 45.07 -10.46 7.00
N ASN A 463 46.24 -10.27 7.61
CA ASN A 463 47.27 -9.35 7.15
C ASN A 463 48.22 -9.98 6.11
N GLY A 464 48.12 -11.30 5.89
CA GLY A 464 48.90 -12.07 4.92
C GLY A 464 50.14 -12.74 5.51
N VAL A 465 50.39 -12.60 6.80
CA VAL A 465 51.42 -13.32 7.56
C VAL A 465 50.71 -14.27 8.51
N VAL A 466 51.22 -15.50 8.61
CA VAL A 466 50.67 -16.52 9.51
C VAL A 466 51.44 -16.48 10.82
N ASP A 467 50.72 -16.52 11.95
CA ASP A 467 51.27 -16.56 13.31
C ASP A 467 52.23 -15.40 13.63
N ASP A 468 51.94 -14.16 13.17
CA ASP A 468 52.71 -12.96 13.54
C ASP A 468 52.30 -12.38 14.90
N VAL A 469 52.24 -13.27 15.88
CA VAL A 469 51.75 -13.00 17.23
C VAL A 469 52.48 -11.85 17.91
N VAL A 470 51.72 -11.00 18.60
CA VAL A 470 52.28 -9.80 19.25
C VAL A 470 53.09 -10.07 20.51
N TRP A 471 52.98 -11.26 21.10
CA TRP A 471 53.64 -11.65 22.35
C TRP A 471 54.99 -12.35 22.16
N GLN A 472 55.54 -12.35 20.94
CA GLN A 472 56.84 -12.95 20.66
C GLN A 472 57.95 -12.29 21.52
N GLY A 473 58.58 -13.06 22.40
CA GLY A 473 59.60 -12.60 23.35
C GLY A 473 59.07 -12.12 24.71
N ASP A 474 57.75 -12.14 24.93
CA ASP A 474 57.18 -11.79 26.24
C ASP A 474 57.49 -12.86 27.29
N LEU A 475 57.46 -12.48 28.57
CA LEU A 475 57.57 -13.43 29.67
C LEU A 475 56.40 -14.42 29.67
N CYS A 476 56.72 -15.68 29.92
CA CYS A 476 55.75 -16.75 30.09
C CYS A 476 56.10 -17.63 31.29
N ASN A 477 55.15 -18.46 31.69
CA ASN A 477 55.37 -19.52 32.65
C ASN A 477 55.25 -20.88 31.92
N PRO A 478 56.30 -21.72 31.90
CA PRO A 478 56.27 -23.01 31.22
C PRO A 478 55.16 -23.96 31.72
N ALA A 479 54.72 -23.81 32.96
CA ALA A 479 53.66 -24.64 33.54
C ALA A 479 52.23 -24.21 33.14
N THR A 480 52.04 -22.97 32.69
CA THR A 480 50.74 -22.44 32.26
C THR A 480 50.66 -22.12 30.77
N MET A 481 51.72 -22.40 29.99
CA MET A 481 51.73 -22.24 28.55
C MET A 481 50.63 -23.07 27.89
N GLU A 482 49.78 -22.42 27.11
CA GLU A 482 48.76 -23.09 26.31
C GLU A 482 49.30 -23.41 24.93
N ALA A 483 48.60 -24.26 24.17
CA ALA A 483 49.07 -24.71 22.86
C ALA A 483 49.22 -23.56 21.85
N THR A 484 48.41 -22.51 21.99
CA THR A 484 48.25 -21.43 21.00
C THR A 484 48.62 -20.05 21.53
N GLY A 485 49.14 -19.93 22.76
CA GLY A 485 49.62 -18.66 23.29
C GLY A 485 50.13 -18.74 24.72
N PRO A 486 50.84 -17.70 25.19
CA PRO A 486 51.22 -17.57 26.58
C PRO A 486 49.93 -17.43 27.38
N GLY A 487 49.59 -18.46 28.15
CA GLY A 487 48.50 -18.38 29.11
C GLY A 487 48.72 -17.19 30.06
N PRO A 488 47.71 -16.80 30.86
CA PRO A 488 47.83 -15.66 31.75
C PRO A 488 49.04 -15.84 32.67
N LEU A 489 49.90 -14.81 32.74
CA LEU A 489 50.90 -14.72 33.79
C LEU A 489 50.16 -14.68 35.14
N PRO A 490 50.61 -15.43 36.16
CA PRO A 490 49.97 -15.37 37.47
C PRO A 490 50.12 -13.95 38.04
N ASP A 491 48.98 -13.28 38.29
CA ASP A 491 48.91 -11.96 38.91
C ASP A 491 49.64 -11.97 40.28
N ASN A 492 50.89 -11.50 40.28
CA ASN A 492 51.62 -10.96 41.45
C ASN A 492 52.27 -11.96 42.43
N ALA A 493 52.77 -13.10 41.96
CA ALA A 493 53.56 -13.99 42.82
C ALA A 493 54.67 -14.73 42.05
N VAL A 494 55.48 -14.00 41.27
CA VAL A 494 56.76 -14.56 40.82
C VAL A 494 57.66 -14.63 42.05
N THR A 495 57.72 -15.82 42.67
CA THR A 495 58.59 -16.09 43.82
C THR A 495 59.89 -16.76 43.43
N SER A 496 59.98 -17.21 42.17
CA SER A 496 61.19 -17.81 41.60
C SER A 496 61.30 -17.49 40.12
N ARG A 497 62.50 -17.17 39.67
CA ARG A 497 62.87 -16.95 38.26
C ARG A 497 62.73 -18.21 37.41
N CYS A 498 62.82 -19.35 38.06
CA CYS A 498 63.00 -20.67 37.46
C CYS A 498 61.69 -21.23 36.90
N ASP A 499 60.57 -20.66 37.35
CA ASP A 499 59.24 -20.95 36.84
C ASP A 499 58.84 -20.03 35.67
N MET A 500 59.78 -19.22 35.15
CA MET A 500 59.57 -18.25 34.08
C MET A 500 60.39 -18.58 32.83
N GLY A 501 59.97 -18.05 31.69
CA GLY A 501 60.59 -18.23 30.37
C GLY A 501 60.24 -17.11 29.40
N GLU A 502 60.73 -17.20 28.15
CA GLU A 502 60.37 -16.34 27.03
C GLU A 502 59.45 -17.07 26.04
N ALA A 503 58.39 -16.38 25.59
CA ALA A 503 57.35 -16.95 24.73
C ALA A 503 57.71 -16.86 23.24
N PHE A 504 57.56 -17.96 22.51
CA PHE A 504 57.76 -17.99 21.06
C PHE A 504 56.67 -18.81 20.37
N CYS A 505 56.14 -18.31 19.24
CA CYS A 505 55.38 -19.15 18.33
C CYS A 505 56.34 -19.84 17.35
N VAL A 506 56.41 -21.18 17.39
CA VAL A 506 57.30 -21.95 16.52
C VAL A 506 56.55 -23.14 15.94
N ASN A 507 56.36 -23.13 14.62
CA ASN A 507 55.60 -24.14 13.88
C ASN A 507 54.16 -24.31 14.38
N ALA A 508 53.41 -23.20 14.53
CA ALA A 508 52.03 -23.19 15.01
C ALA A 508 51.83 -23.82 16.41
N VAL A 509 52.86 -23.71 17.26
CA VAL A 509 52.82 -24.13 18.66
C VAL A 509 53.49 -23.04 19.50
N ALA A 510 52.77 -22.54 20.48
CA ALA A 510 53.34 -21.64 21.49
C ALA A 510 54.29 -22.41 22.41
N GLN A 511 55.49 -21.88 22.60
CA GLN A 511 56.55 -22.47 23.41
C GLN A 511 57.02 -21.45 24.44
N CYS A 512 57.39 -21.94 25.63
CA CYS A 512 58.02 -21.15 26.68
C CYS A 512 59.44 -21.67 26.88
N GLU A 513 60.45 -20.92 26.46
CA GLU A 513 61.83 -21.28 26.73
C GLU A 513 62.19 -20.81 28.14
N ALA A 514 62.36 -21.75 29.07
CA ALA A 514 62.61 -21.45 30.48
C ALA A 514 63.92 -20.65 30.70
N LEU A 515 63.87 -19.67 31.58
CA LEU A 515 65.04 -18.93 32.03
C LEU A 515 65.93 -19.83 32.90
N GLY A 516 67.24 -19.68 32.75
CA GLY A 516 68.21 -20.38 33.59
C GLY A 516 68.37 -19.74 34.99
N PRO A 517 68.89 -20.52 35.97
CA PRO A 517 69.27 -20.00 37.28
C PRO A 517 70.29 -18.87 37.15
N MET A 518 70.17 -17.85 37.99
CA MET A 518 71.10 -16.75 38.12
C MET A 518 71.45 -16.54 39.59
N PRO A 519 72.64 -16.03 39.92
CA PRO A 519 72.98 -15.81 41.33
C PRO A 519 72.06 -14.76 41.95
N GLU A 520 71.67 -14.96 43.21
CA GLU A 520 70.72 -14.12 43.94
C GLU A 520 71.12 -12.63 43.93
N VAL A 521 70.16 -11.76 43.67
CA VAL A 521 70.24 -10.33 43.99
C VAL A 521 69.12 -9.98 44.95
N CYS A 522 69.24 -8.85 45.67
CA CYS A 522 68.17 -8.44 46.56
C CYS A 522 66.97 -7.95 45.74
N ASN A 523 66.08 -8.86 45.36
CA ASN A 523 64.90 -8.60 44.54
C ASN A 523 63.64 -9.32 45.05
N GLY A 524 63.74 -10.13 46.12
CA GLY A 524 62.59 -10.85 46.68
C GLY A 524 62.14 -12.04 45.84
N ILE A 525 62.97 -12.52 44.91
CA ILE A 525 62.76 -13.68 44.05
C ILE A 525 63.89 -14.67 44.29
N ASP A 526 63.58 -15.97 44.29
CA ASP A 526 64.57 -17.05 44.18
C ASP A 526 65.08 -17.11 42.73
N ASP A 527 66.20 -16.44 42.47
CA ASP A 527 66.87 -16.34 41.18
C ASP A 527 67.75 -17.56 40.89
N ASP A 528 68.35 -18.15 41.92
CA ASP A 528 69.28 -19.28 41.76
C ASP A 528 68.63 -20.65 41.78
N CYS A 529 67.32 -20.69 42.03
CA CYS A 529 66.49 -21.88 42.08
C CYS A 529 66.78 -22.81 43.25
N ASP A 530 67.41 -22.34 44.33
CA ASP A 530 67.77 -23.20 45.47
C ASP A 530 66.63 -23.39 46.48
N GLY A 531 65.54 -22.64 46.31
CA GLY A 531 64.35 -22.64 47.18
C GLY A 531 64.42 -21.61 48.31
N SER A 532 65.47 -20.79 48.37
CA SER A 532 65.67 -19.74 49.38
C SER A 532 65.73 -18.38 48.70
N VAL A 533 64.84 -17.47 49.10
CA VAL A 533 64.82 -16.11 48.56
C VAL A 533 65.87 -15.24 49.25
N ASP A 534 66.65 -14.49 48.47
CA ASP A 534 67.66 -13.51 48.88
C ASP A 534 68.73 -14.08 49.84
N ASN A 535 69.13 -15.35 49.69
CA ASN A 535 70.25 -15.99 50.42
C ASN A 535 71.62 -15.71 49.78
N LEU A 536 71.83 -14.44 49.41
CA LEU A 536 72.96 -13.88 48.67
C LEU A 536 74.34 -14.52 48.94
N ASN A 537 74.74 -14.66 50.20
CA ASN A 537 76.05 -15.23 50.54
C ASN A 537 76.22 -16.67 50.06
N ASP A 538 75.18 -17.48 50.18
CA ASP A 538 75.24 -18.91 49.84
C ASP A 538 75.13 -19.08 48.32
N SER A 539 74.21 -18.33 47.68
CA SER A 539 74.05 -18.28 46.23
C SER A 539 75.34 -17.91 45.48
N TRP A 540 75.99 -16.80 45.84
CA TRP A 540 77.22 -16.35 45.17
C TRP A 540 78.45 -17.25 45.45
N GLN A 541 78.34 -18.20 46.38
CA GLN A 541 79.36 -19.22 46.62
C GLN A 541 79.09 -20.54 45.89
N ASP A 542 77.96 -20.65 45.18
CA ASP A 542 77.65 -21.84 44.40
C ASP A 542 78.62 -22.02 43.24
N SER A 543 79.02 -23.28 43.02
CA SER A 543 79.91 -23.66 41.93
C SER A 543 79.34 -23.35 40.55
N ASP A 544 78.02 -23.31 40.39
CA ASP A 544 77.32 -23.04 39.13
C ASP A 544 77.53 -21.58 38.66
N PHE A 545 77.88 -20.68 39.59
CA PHE A 545 78.11 -19.27 39.32
C PHE A 545 79.57 -18.82 39.46
N GLU A 546 80.53 -19.75 39.64
CA GLU A 546 81.96 -19.43 39.86
C GLU A 546 82.59 -18.52 38.80
N ASN A 547 82.04 -18.52 37.58
CA ASN A 547 82.53 -17.72 36.46
C ASN A 547 81.76 -16.40 36.26
N MET A 548 80.77 -16.12 37.10
CA MET A 548 80.00 -14.88 37.09
C MET A 548 80.60 -13.91 38.12
N SER A 549 80.65 -12.62 37.79
CA SER A 549 81.20 -11.60 38.68
C SER A 549 80.42 -10.32 38.55
N LEU A 550 79.99 -9.78 39.70
CA LEU A 550 79.34 -8.47 39.75
C LEU A 550 80.37 -7.37 39.53
N GLU A 551 80.10 -6.49 38.57
CA GLU A 551 80.81 -5.23 38.49
C GLU A 551 80.58 -4.42 39.78
N GLY A 552 81.57 -3.62 40.19
CA GLY A 552 81.52 -2.89 41.47
C GLY A 552 80.30 -1.96 41.62
N ARG A 553 79.66 -1.55 40.51
CA ARG A 553 78.41 -0.79 40.52
C ARG A 553 77.17 -1.61 40.94
N TYR A 554 77.19 -2.92 40.71
CA TYR A 554 76.12 -3.86 41.09
C TYR A 554 76.42 -4.58 42.42
N ALA A 555 77.61 -4.41 43.01
CA ALA A 555 77.92 -4.98 44.32
C ALA A 555 76.93 -4.59 45.45
N PRO A 556 76.37 -3.37 45.49
CA PRO A 556 75.31 -3.03 46.43
C PRO A 556 73.99 -3.80 46.19
N ALA A 557 73.73 -4.25 44.95
CA ALA A 557 72.53 -4.98 44.54
C ALA A 557 72.39 -6.34 45.22
N ALA A 558 73.50 -7.08 45.29
CA ALA A 558 73.57 -8.35 45.99
C ALA A 558 73.91 -8.17 47.47
N CYS A 559 73.63 -7.00 48.06
CA CYS A 559 73.99 -6.61 49.42
C CYS A 559 75.43 -6.96 49.81
N TYR A 560 76.39 -6.79 48.89
CA TYR A 560 77.79 -7.21 49.06
C TYR A 560 77.91 -8.69 49.49
N GLN A 561 77.08 -9.55 48.92
CA GLN A 561 76.98 -10.99 49.20
C GLN A 561 76.68 -11.28 50.69
N SER A 562 75.86 -10.44 51.32
CA SER A 562 75.41 -10.62 52.70
C SER A 562 73.89 -10.79 52.72
N ASN A 563 73.38 -11.77 53.48
CA ASN A 563 71.94 -12.08 53.56
C ASN A 563 71.14 -11.02 54.33
N VAL A 564 71.11 -9.79 53.85
CA VAL A 564 70.49 -8.62 54.50
C VAL A 564 69.71 -7.81 53.45
N CYS A 565 68.54 -8.33 53.06
CA CYS A 565 67.64 -7.75 52.06
C CYS A 565 66.23 -7.50 52.62
N VAL A 566 65.55 -6.44 52.16
CA VAL A 566 64.13 -6.16 52.44
C VAL A 566 63.46 -5.59 51.20
N CYS A 567 62.24 -6.08 50.89
CA CYS A 567 61.42 -5.66 49.75
C CYS A 567 60.08 -5.02 50.20
N PRO A 568 60.04 -3.72 50.56
CA PRO A 568 58.84 -3.10 51.14
C PRO A 568 57.65 -3.02 50.19
N ASN A 569 57.92 -2.97 48.88
CA ASN A 569 56.91 -2.78 47.84
C ASN A 569 56.62 -4.06 47.02
N GLY A 570 57.09 -5.23 47.50
CA GLY A 570 57.00 -6.50 46.78
C GLY A 570 58.29 -6.85 46.02
N PRO A 571 58.33 -8.04 45.39
CA PRO A 571 59.48 -8.47 44.59
C PRO A 571 59.63 -7.60 43.32
N ASP A 572 60.84 -7.51 42.78
CA ASP A 572 61.09 -6.83 41.49
C ASP A 572 60.59 -7.68 40.30
N THR A 573 60.82 -7.23 39.06
CA THR A 573 60.48 -7.99 37.85
C THR A 573 61.62 -8.92 37.44
N VAL A 574 61.29 -10.11 36.96
CA VAL A 574 62.25 -11.02 36.31
C VAL A 574 62.58 -10.51 34.90
N SER A 575 63.85 -10.57 34.49
CA SER A 575 64.27 -10.15 33.15
C SER A 575 65.50 -10.92 32.66
N GLY A 576 65.63 -11.02 31.32
CA GLY A 576 66.84 -11.34 30.57
C GLY A 576 67.25 -12.81 30.58
N ALA A 577 67.44 -13.47 29.44
CA ALA A 577 67.91 -14.86 29.40
C ALA A 577 69.39 -15.02 29.77
N THR A 578 70.20 -13.96 29.58
CA THR A 578 71.63 -13.95 29.90
C THR A 578 71.93 -13.24 31.22
N PHE A 579 73.10 -13.51 31.83
CA PHE A 579 73.53 -12.84 33.06
C PHE A 579 73.64 -11.32 32.92
N GLU A 580 74.01 -10.83 31.73
CA GLU A 580 74.10 -9.39 31.46
C GLU A 580 72.70 -8.75 31.40
N GLU A 581 71.77 -9.33 30.62
CA GLU A 581 70.38 -8.86 30.54
C GLU A 581 69.66 -8.97 31.90
N TYR A 582 69.95 -10.01 32.68
CA TYR A 582 69.46 -10.19 34.04
C TYR A 582 69.85 -9.00 34.94
N LEU A 583 71.13 -8.61 34.94
CA LEU A 583 71.60 -7.47 35.72
C LEU A 583 71.07 -6.13 35.20
N GLU A 584 70.94 -5.96 33.89
CA GLU A 584 70.40 -4.74 33.27
C GLU A 584 68.90 -4.56 33.54
N GLY A 585 68.13 -5.64 33.49
CA GLY A 585 66.71 -5.65 33.78
C GLY A 585 66.42 -5.25 35.23
N TRP A 586 67.25 -5.69 36.18
CA TRP A 586 67.16 -5.27 37.58
C TRP A 586 67.54 -3.79 37.79
N ALA A 587 68.48 -3.27 37.02
CA ALA A 587 68.93 -1.87 37.14
C ALA A 587 68.00 -0.84 36.48
N ASN A 588 66.83 -1.27 35.97
CA ASN A 588 65.94 -0.45 35.13
C ASN A 588 66.71 0.18 33.94
N GLY A 589 67.62 -0.59 33.33
CA GLY A 589 68.48 -0.17 32.21
C GLY A 589 69.93 0.18 32.62
N PRO A 590 70.70 0.91 31.78
CA PRO A 590 72.14 1.11 31.99
C PRO A 590 72.52 2.14 33.09
N GLY A 591 71.53 2.62 33.88
CA GLY A 591 71.68 3.68 34.89
C GLY A 591 72.12 3.19 36.28
N GLU A 592 72.14 4.08 37.28
CA GLU A 592 72.26 3.67 38.70
C GLU A 592 70.97 2.94 39.12
N PRO A 593 71.04 1.78 39.78
CA PRO A 593 69.85 0.97 40.10
C PRO A 593 68.85 1.70 41.00
N ASP A 594 67.55 1.61 40.67
CA ASP A 594 66.43 2.03 41.54
C ASP A 594 65.54 0.81 41.88
N PRO A 595 66.06 -0.16 42.65
CA PRO A 595 65.34 -1.40 42.94
C PRO A 595 64.23 -1.19 43.98
N SER A 596 63.16 -1.98 43.90
CA SER A 596 62.10 -1.98 44.92
C SER A 596 62.61 -2.57 46.24
N CYS A 597 63.60 -3.45 46.17
CA CYS A 597 64.26 -4.11 47.28
C CYS A 597 65.58 -3.41 47.65
N ILE A 598 65.89 -3.33 48.95
CA ILE A 598 67.04 -2.57 49.47
C ILE A 598 67.88 -3.34 50.49
N CYS A 599 69.20 -3.10 50.44
CA CYS A 599 70.20 -3.67 51.33
C CYS A 599 70.61 -2.70 52.46
N GLY A 600 70.84 -3.17 53.69
CA GLY A 600 71.36 -2.28 54.74
C GLY A 600 71.80 -2.90 56.07
N SER A 601 72.95 -2.45 56.60
CA SER A 601 73.46 -2.87 57.92
C SER A 601 72.69 -2.19 59.07
N GLY A 602 72.13 -2.98 59.99
CA GLY A 602 71.35 -2.50 61.15
C GLY A 602 69.84 -2.66 61.02
N ILE A 603 69.38 -3.29 59.93
CA ILE A 603 68.02 -3.76 59.74
C ILE A 603 67.96 -5.18 60.32
N ASN A 604 67.20 -5.39 61.41
CA ASN A 604 66.91 -6.73 61.94
C ASN A 604 65.60 -7.19 61.27
N PRO A 605 65.45 -8.49 60.95
CA PRO A 605 64.33 -8.99 60.16
C PRO A 605 62.95 -8.64 60.73
#